data_AF-A0A9N7NEN6-F1
#
_entry.id   AF-A0A9N7NEN6-F1
#
_cell.length_a   1.000
_cell.length_b   1.000
_cell.length_c   1.000
_cell.angle_alpha   90.00
_cell.angle_beta   90.00
_cell.angle_gamma   90.00
#
_symmetry.space_group_name_H-M   'P 1'
#
loop_
_entity.id
_entity.type
_entity.pdbx_description
1 polymer ?
#
loop_
_entity_poly.entity_id
_entity_poly.type
_entity_poly.pdbx_seq_one_letter_code
_entity_poly.pdbx_strand_id
1 'polypeptide(L)' 'NKGQPVAQLEYSWIIESLMYLTNCTRPYLAYPVNKLCRFTSNPSHEHWNTLRRVKCLRYAFEYELKYSRYPVVLEGY' A
#
# COMPACT_ATOMS: atom_id res chain seq x y z
N ASN A 1 15.56 -27.31 4.05
CA ASN A 1 15.83 -25.98 4.63
C ASN A 1 14.77 -24.99 4.15
N LYS A 2 13.93 -24.57 5.11
CA LYS A 2 12.93 -23.50 5.15
C LYS A 2 12.28 -23.07 3.83
N GLY A 3 11.07 -23.57 3.58
CA GLY A 3 10.19 -23.09 2.52
C GLY A 3 9.74 -21.64 2.76
N GLN A 4 9.77 -20.85 1.68
CA GLN A 4 8.77 -19.85 1.24
C GLN A 4 9.41 -18.80 0.31
N PRO A 5 9.90 -19.18 -0.90
CA PRO A 5 10.32 -18.19 -1.90
C PRO A 5 9.15 -17.31 -2.38
N VAL A 6 7.92 -17.83 -2.37
CA VAL A 6 6.71 -17.08 -2.79
C VAL A 6 6.44 -15.88 -1.89
N ALA A 7 6.60 -16.01 -0.57
CA ALA A 7 6.30 -14.91 0.35
C ALA A 7 7.23 -13.70 0.14
N GLN A 8 8.48 -13.95 -0.27
CA GLN A 8 9.44 -12.90 -0.59
C GLN A 8 9.15 -12.24 -1.95
N LEU A 9 8.83 -13.04 -2.97
CA LEU A 9 8.48 -12.54 -4.30
C LEU A 9 7.23 -11.65 -4.25
N GLU A 10 6.17 -12.11 -3.58
CA GLU A 10 4.94 -11.35 -3.35
C GLU A 10 5.21 -10.06 -2.58
N TYR A 11 6.07 -10.12 -1.56
CA TYR A 11 6.46 -8.94 -0.79
C TYR A 11 7.17 -7.90 -1.68
N SER A 12 8.12 -8.33 -2.51
CA SER A 12 8.85 -7.46 -3.43
C SER A 12 7.93 -6.82 -4.46
N TRP A 13 7.03 -7.59 -5.06
CA TRP A 13 6.10 -7.10 -6.07
C TRP A 13 5.15 -6.02 -5.53
N ILE A 14 4.67 -6.20 -4.29
CA ILE A 14 3.81 -5.20 -3.64
C ILE A 14 4.60 -3.94 -3.28
N ILE A 15 5.85 -4.08 -2.83
CA ILE A 15 6.73 -2.94 -2.54
C ILE A 15 6.98 -2.11 -3.80
N GLU A 16 7.25 -2.75 -4.94
CA GLU A 16 7.44 -2.07 -6.24
C GLU A 16 6.17 -1.35 -6.69
N SER A 17 5.02 -2.01 -6.58
CA SER A 17 3.72 -1.40 -6.89
C SER A 17 3.43 -0.18 -6.02
N LEU A 18 3.75 -0.27 -4.72
CA LEU A 18 3.63 0.85 -3.79
C LEU A 18 4.60 1.98 -4.16
N MET A 19 5.86 1.67 -4.47
CA MET A 19 6.84 2.69 -4.87
C MET A 19 6.37 3.51 -6.07
N TYR A 20 5.83 2.83 -7.09
CA TYR A 20 5.25 3.51 -8.26
C TYR A 20 4.15 4.51 -7.85
N LEU A 21 3.24 4.11 -6.96
CA LEU A 21 2.15 4.97 -6.48
C LEU A 21 2.64 6.12 -5.59
N THR A 22 3.65 5.87 -4.76
CA THR A 22 4.22 6.92 -3.90
C THR A 22 4.89 8.02 -4.71
N ASN A 23 5.50 7.67 -5.84
CA ASN A 23 6.16 8.60 -6.73
C ASN A 23 5.16 9.48 -7.52
N CYS A 24 4.00 8.93 -7.88
CA CYS A 24 3.06 9.61 -8.76
C CYS A 24 1.98 10.45 -8.03
N THR A 25 1.44 9.99 -6.90
CA THR A 25 0.18 10.56 -6.40
C THR A 25 0.10 10.71 -4.89
N ARG A 26 0.97 10.03 -4.13
CA ARG A 26 0.80 9.89 -2.68
C ARG A 26 2.15 9.91 -1.93
N PRO A 27 2.79 11.09 -1.84
CA PRO A 27 4.06 11.23 -1.14
C PRO A 27 3.97 10.91 0.36
N TYR A 28 2.78 10.99 0.97
CA TYR A 28 2.57 10.61 2.39
C TYR A 28 2.84 9.12 2.68
N LEU A 29 2.81 8.27 1.65
CA LEU A 29 3.14 6.85 1.75
C LEU A 29 4.62 6.56 1.45
N ALA A 30 5.40 7.55 0.98
CA ALA A 30 6.79 7.35 0.58
C ALA A 30 7.68 6.90 1.76
N TYR A 31 7.50 7.52 2.93
CA TYR A 31 8.27 7.17 4.13
C TYR A 31 8.06 5.71 4.59
N PRO A 32 6.81 5.23 4.81
CA PRO A 32 6.61 3.84 5.21
C PRO A 32 7.04 2.84 4.13
N VAL A 33 6.86 3.15 2.85
CA VAL A 33 7.29 2.28 1.74
C VAL A 33 8.81 2.17 1.66
N ASN A 34 9.53 3.28 1.78
CA ASN A 34 11.00 3.30 1.78
C ASN A 34 11.56 2.51 2.98
N LYS A 35 10.92 2.62 4.16
CA LYS A 35 11.27 1.81 5.33
C LYS A 35 11.09 0.31 5.07
N LEU A 36 10.00 -0.09 4.40
CA LEU A 36 9.74 -1.50 4.07
C LEU A 36 10.64 -2.04 2.96
N CYS A 37 11.09 -1.18 2.04
CA CYS A 37 12.04 -1.54 0.98
C CYS A 37 13.37 -2.08 1.53
N ARG A 38 13.75 -1.70 2.75
CA ARG A 38 14.97 -2.21 3.42
C ARG A 38 14.86 -3.67 3.86
N PHE A 39 13.65 -4.22 3.93
CA PHE A 39 13.38 -5.57 4.44
C PHE A 39 12.94 -6.56 3.35
N THR A 40 13.02 -6.18 2.07
CA THR A 40 12.70 -7.05 0.93
C THR A 40 13.58 -8.29 0.82
N SER A 41 14.83 -8.21 1.30
CA SER A 41 15.74 -9.36 1.33
C SER A 41 15.44 -10.37 2.45
N ASN A 42 14.72 -9.98 3.51
CA ASN A 42 14.33 -10.87 4.61
C ASN A 42 13.02 -10.38 5.27
N PRO A 43 11.87 -10.60 4.63
CA PRO A 43 10.59 -10.19 5.19
C PRO A 43 10.23 -11.05 6.41
N SER A 44 10.02 -10.38 7.54
CA SER A 44 9.50 -11.01 8.77
C SER A 44 7.98 -10.82 8.83
N HIS A 45 7.30 -11.59 9.67
CA HIS A 45 5.86 -11.51 9.85
C HIS A 45 5.42 -10.10 10.31
N GLU A 46 6.26 -9.42 11.10
CA GLU A 46 6.06 -8.03 11.52
C GLU A 46 6.11 -7.03 10.35
N HIS A 47 7.02 -7.26 9.40
CA HIS A 47 7.14 -6.46 8.19
C HIS A 47 5.93 -6.65 7.27
N TRP A 48 5.38 -7.87 7.21
CA TRP A 48 4.14 -8.15 6.50
C TRP A 48 2.96 -7.39 7.13
N ASN A 49 2.82 -7.41 8.45
CA ASN A 49 1.71 -6.70 9.10
C ASN A 49 1.77 -5.18 8.84
N THR A 50 2.98 -4.62 8.84
CA THR A 50 3.21 -3.20 8.49
C THR A 50 2.83 -2.90 7.05
N LEU A 51 3.24 -3.76 6.10
CA LEU A 51 2.87 -3.62 4.69
C LEU A 51 1.35 -3.72 4.48
N ARG A 52 0.67 -4.61 5.20
CA ARG A 52 -0.80 -4.75 5.16
C ARG A 52 -1.51 -3.48 5.67
N ARG A 53 -0.98 -2.83 6.70
CA ARG A 53 -1.49 -1.53 7.18
C ARG A 53 -1.32 -0.43 6.14
N VAL A 54 -0.13 -0.32 5.52
CA VAL A 54 0.14 0.67 4.46
C VAL A 54 -0.79 0.45 3.26
N LYS A 55 -1.00 -0.81 2.87
CA LYS A 55 -1.95 -1.18 1.80
C LYS A 55 -3.39 -0.84 2.17
N CYS A 56 -3.81 -1.08 3.41
CA CYS A 56 -5.15 -0.74 3.89
C CYS A 56 -5.39 0.78 3.88
N LEU A 57 -4.42 1.56 4.36
CA LEU A 57 -4.48 3.03 4.32
C LEU A 57 -4.58 3.53 2.88
N ARG A 58 -3.86 2.92 1.93
CA ARG A 58 -4.03 3.24 0.51
C ARG A 58 -5.49 3.06 0.07
N TYR A 59 -6.09 1.91 0.37
CA TYR A 59 -7.49 1.65 0.02
C TYR A 59 -8.43 2.65 0.68
N ALA A 60 -8.29 2.91 1.99
CA ALA A 60 -9.13 3.86 2.71
C ALA A 60 -9.13 5.25 2.05
N PHE A 61 -7.95 5.80 1.76
CA PHE A 61 -7.82 7.08 1.05
C PHE A 61 -8.34 7.03 -0.40
N GLU A 62 -8.25 5.89 -1.08
CA GLU A 62 -8.75 5.71 -2.46
C GLU A 62 -10.29 5.65 -2.51
N TYR A 63 -10.92 4.98 -1.54
CA TYR A 63 -12.37 4.96 -1.39
C TYR A 63 -12.92 6.33 -0.97
N GLU A 64 -12.22 7.06 -0.08
CA GLU A 64 -12.61 8.40 0.34
C GLU A 64 -12.55 9.42 -0.82
N LEU A 65 -11.51 9.34 -1.66
CA LEU A 65 -11.40 10.17 -2.88
C LEU A 65 -12.49 9.85 -3.92
N LYS A 66 -12.94 8.60 -3.99
CA LYS A 66 -14.07 8.22 -4.87
C LYS A 66 -15.39 8.79 -4.36
N TYR A 67 -15.59 8.86 -3.04
CA TYR A 67 -16.80 9.43 -2.45
C TYR A 67 -16.83 10.97 -2.52
N SER A 68 -15.68 11.64 -2.44
CA SER A 68 -15.62 13.11 -2.53
C SER A 68 -15.80 13.66 -3.95
N ARG A 69 -15.56 12.87 -5.00
CA ARG A 69 -15.73 13.30 -6.41
C ARG A 69 -17.15 13.22 -6.93
N TYR A 70 -18.05 12.54 -6.23
CA TYR A 70 -19.47 12.66 -6.47
C TYR A 70 -19.98 13.72 -5.50
N PRO A 71 -20.16 15.00 -5.92
CA PRO A 71 -21.00 15.88 -5.13
C PRO A 71 -22.33 15.15 -5.02
N VAL A 72 -22.77 14.89 -3.79
CA VAL A 72 -24.09 14.36 -3.52
C VAL A 72 -25.06 15.47 -3.94
N VAL A 73 -25.37 15.51 -5.23
CA VAL A 73 -26.49 16.27 -5.75
C VAL A 73 -27.70 15.46 -5.28
N LEU A 74 -28.12 15.75 -4.05
CA LEU A 74 -29.48 15.53 -3.60
C LEU A 74 -30.33 16.52 -4.39
N GLU A 75 -30.56 16.23 -5.67
CA GLU A 75 -31.65 16.82 -6.42
C GLU A 75 -32.92 16.15 -5.89
N GLY A 76 -33.41 16.69 -4.77
CA GLY A 76 -34.77 16.42 -4.34
C GLY A 76 -35.70 17.18 -5.26
N TYR A 77 -36.48 16.45 -6.05
CA TYR A 77 -37.82 16.82 -6.52
C TYR A 77 -38.64 15.54 -6.75
#